data_AF-J3KXS2-F1
#
_entry.id   AF-J3KXS2-F1
#
_cell.length_a   1.000
_cell.length_b   1.000
_cell.length_c   1.000
_cell.angle_alpha   90.00
_cell.angle_beta   90.00
_cell.angle_gamma   90.00
#
_symmetry.space_group_name_H-M   'P 1'
#
loop_
_entity.id
_entity.type
_entity.pdbx_description
1 polymer ?
#
loop_
_entity_poly.entity_id
_entity_poly.type
_entity_poly.pdbx_seq_one_letter_code
_entity_poly.pdbx_strand_id
1 'polypeptide(L)'
;MSVGHSYNLMDVRRRRIVNVETASGRRFSVREAGAAPFFHANMYRHLQVKQVHDENSMARERRAAELSPDSKEKALSLLGDTADGKYPIYMTGPTLYTLCTVLVDLDEETMTIYKGNPMNRDAVRVFRML
;
A
#
# COMPACT_ATOMS: atom_id res chain seq x y z
N MET A 1 -5.18 16.61 -17.87
CA MET A 1 -6.07 16.57 -16.68
C MET A 1 -5.61 15.42 -15.81
N SER A 2 -5.40 15.61 -14.51
CA SER A 2 -5.23 14.50 -13.57
C SER A 2 -6.60 14.00 -13.13
N VAL A 3 -6.77 12.67 -13.12
CA VAL A 3 -7.92 11.99 -12.49
C VAL A 3 -7.61 11.71 -11.02
N GLY A 4 -8.62 11.34 -10.23
CA GLY A 4 -8.43 11.04 -8.82
C GLY A 4 -7.59 9.78 -8.61
N HIS A 5 -6.42 9.90 -7.99
CA HIS A 5 -5.51 8.77 -7.75
C HIS A 5 -4.50 9.04 -6.63
N SER A 6 -3.96 7.95 -6.05
CA SER A 6 -2.85 7.96 -5.09
C SER A 6 -1.69 7.13 -5.64
N TYR A 7 -0.50 7.72 -5.72
CA TYR A 7 0.71 7.07 -6.21
C TYR A 7 1.72 6.93 -5.07
N ASN A 8 2.28 5.74 -4.88
CA ASN A 8 3.50 5.56 -4.10
C ASN A 8 4.68 5.52 -5.06
N LEU A 9 5.57 6.51 -4.97
CA LEU A 9 6.75 6.65 -5.81
C LEU A 9 8.01 6.43 -4.96
N MET A 10 9.01 5.81 -5.56
CA MET A 10 10.25 5.45 -4.89
C MET A 10 11.46 5.84 -5.75
N ASP A 11 12.43 6.54 -5.18
CA ASP A 11 13.77 6.72 -5.74
C ASP A 11 14.71 5.76 -5.01
N VAL A 12 15.09 4.66 -5.69
CA VAL A 12 15.94 3.60 -5.14
C VAL A 12 17.31 4.15 -4.74
N ARG A 13 17.94 4.95 -5.62
CA ARG A 13 19.30 5.45 -5.39
C ARG A 13 19.36 6.45 -4.23
N ARG A 14 18.35 7.31 -4.11
CA ARG A 14 18.29 8.31 -3.03
C ARG A 14 17.61 7.80 -1.77
N ARG A 15 17.07 6.58 -1.78
CA ARG A 15 16.32 5.98 -0.67
C ARG A 15 15.14 6.85 -0.24
N ARG A 16 14.39 7.36 -1.21
CA ARG A 16 13.25 8.27 -0.95
C ARG A 16 11.95 7.61 -1.37
N ILE A 17 10.93 7.76 -0.54
CA ILE A 17 9.58 7.29 -0.81
C ILE A 17 8.63 8.46 -0.65
N VAL A 18 7.78 8.70 -1.64
CA VAL A 18 6.76 9.75 -1.58
C VAL A 18 5.40 9.18 -1.98
N ASN A 19 4.37 9.54 -1.23
CA ASN A 19 2.99 9.36 -1.64
C ASN A 19 2.47 10.67 -2.29
N VAL A 20 1.84 10.54 -3.44
CA VAL A 20 1.27 11.66 -4.20
C VAL A 20 -0.20 11.39 -4.46
N GLU A 21 -1.06 12.21 -3.88
CA GLU A 21 -2.49 12.20 -4.19
C GLU A 21 -2.80 13.29 -5.20
N THR A 22 -3.64 12.96 -6.18
CA THR A 22 -4.01 13.87 -7.26
C THR A 22 -5.53 13.93 -7.42
N ALA A 23 -6.04 15.08 -7.83
CA ALA A 23 -7.44 15.29 -8.21
C ALA A 23 -7.53 16.21 -9.43
N SER A 24 -8.73 16.33 -10.01
CA SER A 24 -9.00 17.23 -11.13
C SER A 24 -8.68 18.69 -10.78
N GLY A 25 -8.42 19.53 -11.79
CA GLY A 25 -8.15 20.95 -11.58
C GLY A 25 -6.75 21.23 -10.99
N ARG A 26 -5.74 20.40 -11.31
CA ARG A 26 -4.34 20.58 -10.88
C ARG A 26 -4.15 20.56 -9.36
N ARG A 27 -5.04 19.90 -8.62
CA ARG A 27 -4.95 19.73 -7.17
C ARG A 27 -4.15 18.48 -6.87
N PHE A 28 -3.17 18.60 -5.98
CA PHE A 28 -2.36 17.47 -5.53
C PHE A 28 -1.83 17.72 -4.13
N SER A 29 -1.45 16.66 -3.44
CA SER A 29 -0.66 16.72 -2.22
C SER A 29 0.49 15.74 -2.33
N VAL A 30 1.66 16.13 -1.82
CA VAL A 30 2.83 15.26 -1.73
C VAL A 30 3.13 15.04 -0.26
N ARG A 31 3.35 13.78 0.13
CA ARG A 31 3.82 13.41 1.45
C ARG A 31 5.04 12.52 1.30
N GLU A 32 6.17 12.94 1.88
CA GLU A 32 7.35 12.09 2.00
C GLU A 32 7.19 11.11 3.17
N ALA A 33 7.56 9.85 2.95
CA ALA A 33 7.54 8.84 4.02
C ALA A 33 8.67 9.15 5.01
N GLY A 34 8.35 9.08 6.30
CA GLY A 34 9.33 9.24 7.40
C GLY A 34 9.65 7.91 8.06
N ALA A 35 10.17 7.98 9.29
CA ALA A 35 10.47 6.77 10.07
C ALA A 35 9.21 5.99 10.49
N ALA A 36 8.09 6.69 10.65
CA ALA A 36 6.81 6.07 11.01
C ALA A 36 6.19 5.36 9.80
N PRO A 37 5.70 4.12 9.96
CA PRO A 37 5.03 3.38 8.90
C PRO A 37 3.83 4.16 8.34
N PHE A 38 3.62 4.03 7.04
CA PHE A 38 2.52 4.69 6.33
C PHE A 38 1.69 3.67 5.56
N PHE A 39 0.37 3.77 5.70
CA PHE A 39 -0.59 2.96 4.97
C PHE A 39 -1.63 3.86 4.29
N HIS A 40 -2.02 3.47 3.07
CA HIS A 40 -2.94 4.22 2.22
C HIS A 40 -3.90 3.24 1.52
N ALA A 41 -5.20 3.46 1.66
CA ALA A 41 -6.24 2.69 0.98
C ALA A 41 -6.84 3.48 -0.19
N ASN A 42 -8.13 3.32 -0.51
CA ASN A 42 -8.72 3.94 -1.71
C ASN A 42 -9.42 5.28 -1.41
N MET A 43 -8.90 6.04 -0.44
CA MET A 43 -9.43 7.35 -0.04
C MET A 43 -8.31 8.39 0.06
N TYR A 44 -8.63 9.65 -0.19
CA TYR A 44 -7.73 10.77 0.04
C TYR A 44 -7.48 10.94 1.54
N ARG A 45 -6.21 10.98 1.93
CA ARG A 45 -5.74 11.20 3.30
C ARG A 45 -5.13 12.57 3.50
N HIS A 46 -4.46 13.10 2.48
CA HIS A 46 -3.64 14.31 2.58
C HIS A 46 -4.24 15.46 1.77
N LEU A 47 -4.74 15.16 0.59
CA LEU A 47 -5.41 16.10 -0.29
C LEU A 47 -6.86 16.32 0.18
N GLN A 48 -7.15 17.54 0.63
CA GLN A 48 -8.49 17.91 1.09
C GLN A 48 -9.41 18.19 -0.10
N VAL A 49 -10.21 17.20 -0.48
CA VAL A 49 -11.23 17.30 -1.53
C VAL A 49 -12.49 16.54 -1.14
N LYS A 50 -13.63 16.95 -1.71
CA LYS A 50 -14.88 16.18 -1.57
C LYS A 50 -14.67 14.79 -2.16
N GLN A 51 -14.93 13.77 -1.35
CA GLN A 51 -14.75 12.36 -1.70
C GLN A 51 -15.87 11.51 -1.11
N VAL A 52 -16.01 10.28 -1.61
CA VAL A 52 -16.91 9.27 -1.01
C VAL A 52 -16.16 8.59 0.15
N HIS A 53 -16.85 8.41 1.26
CA HIS A 53 -16.33 7.64 2.39
C HIS A 53 -16.64 6.16 2.18
N ASP A 54 -15.64 5.42 1.70
CA ASP A 54 -15.73 3.99 1.43
C ASP A 54 -15.46 3.18 2.71
N GLU A 55 -16.47 2.43 3.16
CA GLU A 55 -16.41 1.63 4.40
C GLU A 55 -15.25 0.61 4.38
N ASN A 56 -15.02 -0.02 3.22
CA ASN A 56 -13.94 -0.98 3.02
C ASN A 56 -12.56 -0.33 3.23
N SER A 57 -12.31 0.81 2.56
CA SER A 57 -11.07 1.58 2.73
C SER A 57 -10.86 2.02 4.17
N MET A 58 -11.90 2.55 4.82
CA MET A 58 -11.82 2.95 6.23
C MET A 58 -11.56 1.77 7.17
N ALA A 59 -12.12 0.59 6.91
CA ALA A 59 -11.87 -0.62 7.69
C ALA A 59 -10.41 -1.08 7.57
N ARG A 60 -9.88 -1.14 6.34
CA ARG A 60 -8.49 -1.52 6.09
C ARG A 60 -7.48 -0.54 6.67
N GLU A 61 -7.76 0.77 6.63
CA GLU A 61 -6.90 1.76 7.27
C GLU A 61 -6.87 1.62 8.79
N ARG A 62 -8.04 1.38 9.43
CA ARG A 62 -8.10 1.11 10.88
C ARG A 62 -7.30 -0.14 11.23
N ARG A 63 -7.51 -1.23 10.47
CA ARG A 63 -6.77 -2.49 10.66
C ARG A 63 -5.26 -2.32 10.51
N ALA A 64 -4.82 -1.55 9.52
CA ALA A 64 -3.40 -1.27 9.33
C ALA A 64 -2.80 -0.42 10.46
N ALA A 65 -3.56 0.53 11.01
CA ALA A 65 -3.13 1.35 12.13
C ALA A 65 -2.95 0.53 13.42
N GLU A 66 -3.80 -0.49 13.65
CA GLU A 66 -3.67 -1.41 14.79
C GLU A 66 -2.39 -2.27 14.72
N LEU A 67 -2.01 -2.71 13.52
CA LEU A 67 -0.89 -3.61 13.32
C LEU A 67 0.48 -2.92 13.24
N SER A 68 0.51 -1.66 12.78
CA SER A 68 1.69 -0.77 12.74
C SER A 68 3.03 -1.48 12.45
N PRO A 69 3.27 -1.94 11.20
CA PRO A 69 4.43 -2.77 10.89
C PRO A 69 5.75 -2.01 10.94
N ASP A 70 6.71 -2.50 11.73
CA ASP A 70 8.07 -1.94 11.88
C ASP A 70 9.17 -2.81 11.24
N SER A 71 8.78 -3.91 10.57
CA SER A 71 9.69 -4.84 9.91
C SER A 71 9.12 -5.34 8.58
N LYS A 72 9.99 -5.90 7.73
CA LYS A 72 9.61 -6.55 6.47
C LYS A 72 8.57 -7.65 6.68
N GLU A 73 8.80 -8.50 7.68
CA GLU A 73 7.92 -9.62 8.02
C GLU A 73 6.56 -9.12 8.48
N LYS A 74 6.54 -8.11 9.35
CA LYS A 74 5.26 -7.51 9.79
C LYS A 74 4.53 -6.81 8.66
N ALA A 75 5.24 -6.18 7.72
CA ALA A 75 4.63 -5.59 6.53
C ALA A 75 3.98 -6.66 5.64
N LEU A 76 4.64 -7.79 5.41
CA LEU A 76 4.06 -8.92 4.68
C LEU A 76 2.87 -9.54 5.42
N SER A 77 2.94 -9.66 6.75
CA SER A 77 1.81 -10.09 7.57
C SER A 77 0.63 -9.14 7.49
N LEU A 78 0.87 -7.82 7.51
CA LEU A 78 -0.17 -6.81 7.31
C LEU A 78 -0.83 -6.97 5.93
N LEU A 79 -0.04 -7.06 4.86
CA LEU A 79 -0.56 -7.19 3.49
C LEU A 79 -1.28 -8.51 3.24
N GLY A 80 -1.01 -9.53 4.05
CA GLY A 80 -1.68 -10.80 4.04
C GLY A 80 -2.89 -10.89 4.97
N ASP A 81 -3.17 -9.87 5.79
CA ASP A 81 -4.16 -9.94 6.88
C ASP A 81 -5.57 -10.21 6.35
N THR A 82 -6.16 -11.30 6.85
CA THR A 82 -7.53 -11.75 6.55
C THR A 82 -8.44 -11.69 7.77
N ALA A 83 -8.08 -10.93 8.81
CA ALA A 83 -8.76 -11.01 10.10
C ALA A 83 -10.16 -10.39 10.08
N ASP A 84 -10.36 -9.34 9.28
CA ASP A 84 -11.69 -8.77 9.05
C ASP A 84 -12.47 -9.64 8.07
N GLY A 85 -13.60 -10.20 8.51
CA GLY A 85 -14.42 -11.09 7.69
C GLY A 85 -15.19 -10.40 6.57
N LYS A 86 -15.37 -9.08 6.62
CA LYS A 86 -16.11 -8.28 5.62
C LYS A 86 -15.14 -7.54 4.69
N TYR A 87 -14.10 -6.93 5.24
CA TYR A 87 -13.15 -6.08 4.52
C TYR A 87 -11.69 -6.40 4.90
N PRO A 88 -11.20 -7.61 4.62
CA PRO A 88 -9.81 -7.96 4.89
C PRO A 88 -8.86 -7.12 4.03
N ILE A 89 -7.61 -6.98 4.49
CA ILE A 89 -6.57 -6.34 3.67
C ILE A 89 -6.21 -7.26 2.50
N TYR A 90 -6.02 -8.55 2.76
CA TYR A 90 -5.86 -9.56 1.73
C TYR A 90 -7.22 -10.12 1.31
N MET A 91 -7.72 -9.71 0.15
CA MET A 91 -9.06 -10.08 -0.32
C MET A 91 -9.05 -11.38 -1.12
N THR A 92 -10.01 -12.26 -0.84
CA THR A 92 -10.14 -13.58 -1.47
C THR A 92 -11.48 -13.79 -2.18
N GLY A 93 -12.22 -12.70 -2.43
CA GLY A 93 -13.50 -12.73 -3.13
C GLY A 93 -14.74 -12.87 -2.25
N PRO A 94 -15.92 -13.05 -2.87
CA PRO A 94 -16.12 -13.26 -4.32
C PRO A 94 -16.13 -11.97 -5.15
N THR A 95 -16.28 -10.79 -4.55
CA THR A 95 -16.39 -9.52 -5.30
C THR A 95 -15.04 -8.87 -5.57
N LEU A 96 -14.14 -8.89 -4.58
CA LEU A 96 -12.84 -8.24 -4.65
C LEU A 96 -11.74 -9.24 -4.32
N TYR A 97 -10.63 -9.19 -5.06
CA TYR A 97 -9.50 -10.10 -4.89
C TYR A 97 -8.19 -9.31 -4.85
N THR A 98 -7.28 -9.70 -3.95
CA THR A 98 -5.89 -9.30 -4.03
C THR A 98 -5.21 -10.20 -5.07
N LEU A 99 -4.90 -9.62 -6.23
CA LEU A 99 -4.33 -10.37 -7.36
C LEU A 99 -2.82 -10.56 -7.26
N CYS A 100 -2.12 -9.62 -6.60
CA CYS A 100 -0.67 -9.59 -6.55
C CYS A 100 -0.21 -8.79 -5.33
N THR A 101 0.85 -9.26 -4.69
CA THR A 101 1.58 -8.51 -3.67
C THR A 101 3.01 -8.30 -4.14
N VAL A 102 3.48 -7.06 -4.07
CA VAL A 102 4.85 -6.67 -4.37
C VAL A 102 5.47 -6.03 -3.14
N LEU A 103 6.69 -6.45 -2.81
CA LEU A 103 7.55 -5.81 -1.82
C LEU A 103 8.75 -5.19 -2.54
N VAL A 104 8.99 -3.91 -2.32
CA VAL A 104 10.21 -3.24 -2.77
C VAL A 104 11.08 -2.96 -1.55
N ASP A 105 12.30 -3.45 -1.59
CA ASP A 105 13.32 -3.24 -0.57
C ASP A 105 14.36 -2.27 -1.12
N LEU A 106 14.47 -1.08 -0.52
CA LEU A 106 15.41 -0.03 -0.94
C LEU A 106 16.80 -0.19 -0.32
N ASP A 107 16.96 -1.04 0.71
CA ASP A 107 18.26 -1.41 1.27
C ASP A 107 18.93 -2.46 0.39
N GLU A 108 18.17 -3.48 0.02
CA GLU A 108 18.62 -4.59 -0.83
C GLU A 108 18.51 -4.29 -2.33
N GLU A 109 17.88 -3.18 -2.70
CA GLU A 109 17.60 -2.77 -4.09
C GLU A 109 16.85 -3.86 -4.88
N THR A 110 15.88 -4.51 -4.21
CA THR A 110 15.10 -5.61 -4.81
C THR A 110 13.61 -5.32 -4.89
N MET A 111 12.98 -5.89 -5.92
CA MET A 111 11.52 -6.00 -6.03
C MET A 111 11.13 -7.47 -6.03
N THR A 112 10.32 -7.87 -5.05
CA THR A 112 9.83 -9.25 -4.89
C THR A 112 8.33 -9.32 -5.17
N ILE A 113 7.93 -10.24 -6.05
CA ILE A 113 6.52 -10.54 -6.34
C ILE A 113 6.15 -11.84 -5.63
N TYR A 114 5.08 -11.83 -4.84
CA TYR A 114 4.60 -12.98 -4.09
C TYR A 114 3.42 -13.68 -4.77
N LYS A 115 3.35 -15.01 -4.63
CA LYS A 115 2.25 -15.85 -5.08
C LYS A 115 1.21 -15.91 -3.97
N GLY A 116 -0.03 -15.53 -4.30
CA GLY A 116 -1.12 -15.62 -3.34
C GLY A 116 -0.86 -14.78 -2.08
N ASN A 117 -1.20 -15.30 -0.91
CA ASN A 117 -1.10 -14.57 0.34
C ASN A 117 0.39 -14.40 0.74
N PRO A 118 0.89 -13.16 0.89
CA PRO A 118 2.29 -12.90 1.22
C PRO A 118 2.72 -13.46 2.58
N MET A 119 1.80 -13.83 3.49
CA MET A 119 2.13 -14.53 4.73
C MET A 119 2.80 -15.89 4.50
N ASN A 120 2.49 -16.55 3.38
CA ASN A 120 3.11 -17.82 3.01
C ASN A 120 4.57 -17.65 2.56
N ARG A 121 4.98 -16.42 2.24
CA ARG A 121 6.33 -16.06 1.76
C ARG A 121 6.74 -16.76 0.46
N ASP A 122 5.77 -17.18 -0.33
CA ASP A 122 5.98 -17.82 -1.63
C ASP A 122 6.38 -16.78 -2.69
N ALA A 123 7.67 -16.42 -2.74
CA ALA A 123 8.21 -15.52 -3.74
C ALA A 123 8.21 -16.17 -5.14
N VAL A 124 7.54 -15.54 -6.11
CA VAL A 124 7.51 -16.01 -7.51
C VAL A 124 8.74 -15.54 -8.25
N ARG A 125 9.11 -14.27 -8.07
CA ARG A 125 10.24 -13.61 -8.75
C ARG A 125 10.83 -12.54 -7.84
N VAL A 126 12.16 -12.41 -7.93
CA VAL A 126 12.93 -11.32 -7.32
C VAL A 126 13.70 -10.64 -8.44
N PHE A 127 13.56 -9.33 -8.56
CA PHE A 127 14.28 -8.49 -9.52
C PHE A 127 15.25 -7.59 -8.78
N ARG A 128 16.49 -7.46 -9.28
CA ARG A 128 17.38 -6.37 -8.87
C ARG A 128 16.98 -5.11 -9.62
N MET A 129 16.92 -3.99 -8.91
CA MET A 129 16.46 -2.72 -9.47
C MET A 129 17.60 -1.88 -10.05
N LEU A 130 18.86 -2.24 -9.77
CA LEU A 130 20.08 -1.60 -10.26
C LEU A 130 21.14 -2.64 -10.62
#